data_AF-A0AAV7BY17-F1
#
_entry.id   AF-A0AAV7BY17-F1
#
_cell.length_a   1.000
_cell.length_b   1.000
_cell.length_c   1.000
_cell.angle_alpha   90.00
_cell.angle_beta   90.00
_cell.angle_gamma   90.00
#
_symmetry.space_group_name_H-M   'P 1'
#
loop_
_entity.id
_entity.type
_entity.pdbx_description
1 polymer ?
#
loop_
_entity_poly.entity_id
_entity_poly.type
_entity_poly.pdbx_seq_one_letter_code
_entity_poly.pdbx_strand_id
1 'polypeptide(L)'
;MPKSKKRNSRPAGGRQKTIQPFSDDDSSVETMSHCSSYSDTASFAEDGAEVDEEAAQEDFEFKLKGFIELTMDKSAKTRQAALEGLKSGLSSKILYDFIVERRITLTDSIERCLKKGKGEEQRVAAALACLLCCQLGSGMESEEVFRTLAPVLKSIISDRSANMSARQACASYLGLCCFIATDDIEDLYMTMECMENLFTKQYHAEGGTDNASALHIQALLSWALLLTICHSSEVKKKIDM
;
A
#
# COMPACT_ATOMS: atom_id res chain seq x y z
N MET A 1 -35.66 -42.24 -23.62
CA MET A 1 -35.89 -41.06 -24.47
C MET A 1 -34.60 -40.25 -24.56
N PRO A 2 -33.89 -40.23 -25.70
CA PRO A 2 -32.74 -39.35 -25.90
C PRO A 2 -33.13 -38.11 -26.71
N LYS A 3 -32.78 -36.90 -26.23
CA LYS A 3 -32.98 -35.64 -26.98
C LYS A 3 -31.77 -35.38 -27.88
N SER A 4 -32.03 -35.29 -29.18
CA SER A 4 -31.08 -35.01 -30.24
C SER A 4 -30.70 -33.53 -30.30
N LYS A 5 -29.39 -33.27 -30.44
CA LYS A 5 -28.74 -31.96 -30.59
C LYS A 5 -28.72 -31.61 -32.08
N LYS A 6 -29.38 -30.52 -32.50
CA LYS A 6 -29.34 -30.02 -33.89
C LYS A 6 -28.35 -28.86 -34.00
N ARG A 7 -27.28 -29.10 -34.75
CA ARG A 7 -26.25 -28.17 -35.19
C ARG A 7 -26.78 -27.42 -36.42
N ASN A 8 -26.67 -26.09 -36.46
CA ASN A 8 -26.87 -25.33 -37.68
C ASN A 8 -25.76 -24.27 -37.84
N SER A 9 -24.88 -24.53 -38.79
CA SER A 9 -23.93 -23.60 -39.39
C SER A 9 -24.54 -23.00 -40.65
N ARG A 10 -24.31 -21.72 -40.95
CA ARG A 10 -24.28 -21.13 -42.31
C ARG A 10 -23.84 -19.64 -42.27
N PRO A 11 -23.41 -19.03 -43.41
CA PRO A 11 -22.11 -18.37 -43.49
C PRO A 11 -22.15 -16.92 -44.05
N ALA A 12 -20.95 -16.32 -44.13
CA ALA A 12 -20.44 -15.38 -45.16
C ALA A 12 -21.11 -14.01 -45.42
N GLY A 13 -20.24 -13.00 -45.60
CA GLY A 13 -20.52 -11.68 -46.18
C GLY A 13 -19.91 -10.57 -45.31
N GLY A 14 -18.71 -10.06 -45.54
CA GLY A 14 -18.22 -9.50 -46.80
C GLY A 14 -18.67 -8.04 -46.90
N ARG A 15 -17.95 -7.11 -46.27
CA ARG A 15 -18.20 -5.67 -46.44
C ARG A 15 -16.89 -4.90 -46.57
N GLN A 16 -16.53 -4.62 -47.82
CA GLN A 16 -15.63 -3.52 -48.20
C GLN A 16 -16.21 -2.20 -47.70
N LYS A 17 -15.36 -1.33 -47.15
CA LYS A 17 -15.53 0.13 -47.22
C LYS A 17 -14.16 0.82 -47.11
N THR A 18 -13.69 1.23 -48.29
CA THR A 18 -13.21 2.56 -48.65
C THR A 18 -12.21 3.26 -47.73
N ILE A 19 -10.97 3.31 -48.22
CA ILE A 19 -9.88 4.20 -47.85
C ILE A 19 -10.27 5.65 -48.18
N GLN A 20 -10.10 6.58 -47.23
CA GLN A 20 -9.93 8.00 -47.51
C GLN A 20 -8.88 8.63 -46.58
N PRO A 21 -8.20 9.69 -47.04
CA PRO A 21 -6.82 9.97 -46.68
C PRO A 21 -6.67 11.02 -45.56
N PHE A 22 -5.46 11.01 -45.01
CA PHE A 22 -4.86 11.97 -44.08
C PHE A 22 -5.21 13.43 -44.38
N SER A 23 -5.59 14.17 -43.34
CA SER A 23 -5.51 15.62 -43.27
C SER A 23 -4.75 15.96 -41.99
N ASP A 24 -3.52 16.47 -42.16
CA ASP A 24 -2.72 17.13 -41.14
C ASP A 24 -3.39 18.47 -40.81
N ASP A 25 -3.69 18.72 -39.54
CA ASP A 25 -3.94 20.07 -39.03
C ASP A 25 -3.19 20.24 -37.71
N ASP A 26 -2.12 21.01 -37.80
CA ASP A 26 -1.24 21.45 -36.72
C ASP A 26 -1.99 22.52 -35.92
N SER A 27 -2.57 22.14 -34.78
CA SER A 27 -3.18 23.08 -33.84
C SER A 27 -2.30 23.20 -32.60
N SER A 28 -1.47 24.25 -32.62
CA SER A 28 -0.76 24.76 -31.46
C SER A 28 -1.76 25.17 -30.37
N VAL A 29 -1.84 24.39 -29.30
CA VAL A 29 -2.61 24.76 -28.09
C VAL A 29 -1.72 25.55 -27.13
N GLU A 30 -1.65 26.86 -27.32
CA GLU A 30 -1.14 27.77 -26.28
C GLU A 30 -2.14 27.80 -25.12
N THR A 31 -1.93 26.95 -24.12
CA THR A 31 -2.71 26.98 -22.88
C THR A 31 -2.13 28.05 -21.97
N MET A 32 -2.58 29.29 -22.16
CA MET A 32 -2.27 30.41 -21.27
C MET A 32 -3.07 30.22 -19.96
N SER A 33 -2.39 29.79 -18.89
CA SER A 33 -3.00 29.63 -17.57
C SER A 33 -3.33 31.02 -16.98
N HIS A 34 -4.61 31.34 -16.86
CA HIS A 34 -5.06 32.53 -16.13
C HIS A 34 -5.01 32.25 -14.62
N CYS A 35 -4.05 32.87 -13.93
CA CYS A 35 -4.11 33.03 -12.49
C CYS A 35 -5.16 34.11 -12.15
N SER A 36 -6.38 33.68 -11.84
CA SER A 36 -7.40 34.57 -11.28
C SER A 36 -7.17 34.73 -9.78
N SER A 37 -6.39 35.75 -9.41
CA SER A 37 -6.43 36.36 -8.09
C SER A 37 -7.62 37.32 -8.06
N TYR A 38 -8.76 36.87 -7.53
CA TYR A 38 -9.86 37.77 -7.20
C TYR A 38 -10.49 37.32 -5.88
N SER A 39 -10.01 37.96 -4.82
CA SER A 39 -10.66 38.00 -3.51
C SER A 39 -11.85 38.96 -3.60
N ASP A 40 -13.05 38.42 -3.76
CA ASP A 40 -14.30 39.16 -3.52
C ASP A 40 -14.89 38.71 -2.18
N THR A 41 -14.78 39.62 -1.21
CA THR A 41 -15.50 39.57 0.06
C THR A 41 -16.98 39.87 -0.21
N ALA A 42 -17.77 38.83 -0.46
CA ALA A 42 -19.23 38.91 -0.44
C ALA A 42 -19.74 38.17 0.80
N SER A 43 -20.24 38.93 1.78
CA SER A 43 -20.87 38.37 2.97
C SER A 43 -22.11 37.59 2.58
N PHE A 44 -22.10 36.28 2.84
CA PHE A 44 -23.32 35.51 2.95
C PHE A 44 -23.44 35.11 4.41
N ALA A 45 -24.45 35.68 5.09
CA ALA A 45 -24.88 35.22 6.39
C ALA A 45 -25.48 33.83 6.20
N GLU A 46 -24.65 32.80 6.36
CA GLU A 46 -25.11 31.44 6.55
C GLU A 46 -25.10 31.20 8.06
N ASP A 47 -26.30 31.12 8.63
CA ASP A 47 -26.56 30.53 9.95
C ASP A 47 -26.25 29.03 9.85
N GLY A 48 -24.97 28.72 9.64
CA GLY A 48 -24.40 27.40 9.77
C GLY A 48 -23.89 27.32 11.19
N ALA A 49 -24.42 26.36 11.96
CA ALA A 49 -23.82 26.01 13.25
C ALA A 49 -22.31 25.90 13.04
N GLU A 50 -21.53 26.79 13.67
CA GLU A 50 -20.08 26.66 13.71
C GLU A 50 -19.81 25.29 14.33
N VAL A 51 -19.49 24.32 13.47
CA VAL A 51 -19.03 23.02 13.92
C VAL A 51 -17.72 23.32 14.61
N ASP A 52 -17.71 23.18 15.93
CA ASP A 52 -16.50 23.33 16.73
C ASP A 52 -15.46 22.32 16.22
N GLU A 53 -14.56 22.80 15.36
CA GLU A 53 -13.57 21.98 14.67
C GLU A 53 -12.60 21.34 15.67
N GLU A 54 -12.34 22.02 16.80
CA GLU A 54 -11.52 21.51 17.89
C GLU A 54 -12.24 20.34 18.58
N ALA A 55 -13.51 20.53 18.97
CA ALA A 55 -14.29 19.44 19.57
C ALA A 55 -14.44 18.24 18.62
N ALA A 56 -14.66 18.46 17.33
CA ALA A 56 -14.75 17.40 16.34
C ALA A 56 -13.41 16.64 16.16
N GLN A 57 -12.28 17.33 16.30
CA GLN A 57 -10.96 16.74 16.26
C GLN A 57 -10.68 15.92 17.54
N GLU A 58 -11.04 16.44 18.71
CA GLU A 58 -10.92 15.71 19.99
C GLU A 58 -11.75 14.42 20.01
N ASP A 59 -13.00 14.48 19.57
CA ASP A 59 -13.89 13.31 19.45
C ASP A 59 -13.31 12.26 18.48
N PHE A 60 -12.71 12.73 17.39
CA PHE A 60 -12.07 11.87 16.42
C PHE A 60 -10.84 11.16 17.01
N GLU A 61 -9.96 11.89 17.71
CA GLU A 61 -8.81 11.31 18.38
C GLU A 61 -9.20 10.39 19.54
N PHE A 62 -10.27 10.72 20.27
CA PHE A 62 -10.84 9.86 21.31
C PHE A 62 -11.26 8.52 20.72
N LYS A 63 -11.92 8.53 19.56
CA LYS A 63 -12.28 7.30 18.84
C LYS A 63 -11.05 6.49 18.40
N LEU A 64 -9.98 7.15 17.93
CA LEU A 64 -8.73 6.46 17.58
C LEU A 64 -8.07 5.83 18.81
N LYS A 65 -8.06 6.50 19.96
CA LYS A 65 -7.58 5.93 21.24
C LYS A 65 -8.34 4.65 21.58
N GLY A 66 -9.67 4.68 21.44
CA GLY A 66 -10.51 3.48 21.63
C GLY A 66 -10.14 2.34 20.69
N PHE A 67 -9.81 2.61 19.43
CA PHE A 67 -9.33 1.56 18.52
C PHE A 67 -7.95 1.01 18.93
N ILE A 68 -7.03 1.84 19.43
CA ILE A 68 -5.74 1.36 19.94
C ILE A 68 -5.97 0.34 21.06
N GLU A 69 -6.85 0.62 22.02
CA GLU A 69 -7.19 -0.30 23.11
C GLU A 69 -7.77 -1.62 22.58
N LEU A 70 -8.67 -1.55 21.59
CA LEU A 70 -9.31 -2.73 20.99
C LEU A 70 -8.33 -3.63 20.21
N THR A 71 -7.13 -3.15 19.85
CA THR A 71 -6.07 -4.03 19.29
C THR A 71 -5.57 -5.07 20.30
N MET A 72 -5.85 -4.91 21.59
CA MET A 72 -5.48 -5.87 22.63
C MET A 72 -6.56 -6.92 22.91
N ASP A 73 -7.73 -6.80 22.28
CA ASP A 73 -8.87 -7.66 22.54
C ASP A 73 -8.60 -9.15 22.26
N LYS A 74 -9.29 -10.03 22.99
CA LYS A 74 -9.17 -11.48 22.84
C LYS A 74 -9.70 -11.96 21.49
N SER A 75 -10.74 -11.33 20.96
CA SER A 75 -11.36 -11.65 19.67
C SER A 75 -10.53 -11.11 18.50
N ALA A 76 -10.12 -12.00 17.60
CA ALA A 76 -9.42 -11.62 16.37
C ALA A 76 -10.26 -10.67 15.49
N LYS A 77 -11.58 -10.89 15.43
CA LYS A 77 -12.48 -10.03 14.67
C LYS A 77 -12.54 -8.60 15.22
N THR A 78 -12.51 -8.46 16.54
CA THR A 78 -12.49 -7.14 17.20
C THR A 78 -11.18 -6.42 16.91
N ARG A 79 -10.04 -7.11 17.04
CA ARG A 79 -8.73 -6.55 16.69
C ARG A 79 -8.64 -6.12 15.23
N GLN A 80 -9.14 -6.95 14.31
CA GLN A 80 -9.18 -6.60 12.88
C GLN A 80 -10.00 -5.34 12.64
N ALA A 81 -11.22 -5.24 13.19
CA ALA A 81 -12.06 -4.06 13.05
C ALA A 81 -11.39 -2.80 13.63
N ALA A 82 -10.67 -2.94 14.74
CA ALA A 82 -9.91 -1.85 15.34
C ALA A 82 -8.77 -1.37 14.42
N LEU A 83 -8.00 -2.30 13.84
CA LEU A 83 -6.96 -1.98 12.87
C LEU A 83 -7.54 -1.29 11.62
N GLU A 84 -8.70 -1.74 11.14
CA GLU A 84 -9.39 -1.09 10.01
C GLU A 84 -9.85 0.34 10.36
N GLY A 85 -10.34 0.54 11.58
CA GLY A 85 -10.70 1.85 12.12
C GLY A 85 -9.50 2.80 12.19
N LEU A 86 -8.37 2.32 12.72
CA LEU A 86 -7.10 3.07 12.76
C LEU A 86 -6.61 3.38 11.34
N LYS A 87 -6.57 2.40 10.44
CA LYS A 87 -6.14 2.59 9.05
C LYS A 87 -7.00 3.66 8.36
N SER A 88 -8.32 3.58 8.53
CA SER A 88 -9.25 4.56 7.95
C SER A 88 -8.97 5.97 8.47
N GLY A 89 -8.84 6.13 9.80
CA GLY A 89 -8.57 7.42 10.42
C GLY A 89 -7.22 8.02 10.02
N LEU A 90 -6.16 7.22 10.01
CA LEU A 90 -4.82 7.68 9.59
C LEU A 90 -4.71 7.89 8.07
N SER A 91 -5.62 7.33 7.27
CA SER A 91 -5.65 7.60 5.82
C SER A 91 -6.45 8.85 5.45
N SER A 92 -7.33 9.33 6.33
CA SER A 92 -8.22 10.46 6.04
C SER A 92 -7.67 11.82 6.48
N LYS A 93 -6.76 11.84 7.45
CA LYS A 93 -6.15 13.06 8.00
C LYS A 93 -4.68 12.85 8.38
N ILE A 94 -3.90 13.91 8.30
CA ILE A 94 -2.56 13.96 8.91
C ILE A 94 -2.73 14.25 10.40
N LEU A 95 -2.16 13.38 11.24
CA LEU A 95 -2.35 13.33 12.69
C LEU A 95 -0.99 13.20 13.39
N TYR A 96 -0.04 14.04 12.99
CA TYR A 96 1.36 13.92 13.43
C TYR A 96 1.50 13.94 14.96
N ASP A 97 0.91 14.93 15.64
CA ASP A 97 1.00 15.07 17.10
C ASP A 97 0.39 13.86 17.83
N PHE A 98 -0.80 13.43 17.39
CA PHE A 98 -1.44 12.22 17.92
C PHE A 98 -0.56 10.98 17.80
N ILE A 99 0.09 10.81 16.65
CA ILE A 99 0.92 9.66 16.32
C ILE A 99 2.24 9.70 17.08
N VAL A 100 2.96 10.82 17.07
CA VAL A 100 4.30 10.92 17.67
C VAL A 100 4.24 10.64 19.18
N GLU A 101 3.20 11.14 19.85
CA GLU A 101 2.92 10.87 21.27
C GLU A 101 2.64 9.39 21.57
N ARG A 102 2.13 8.63 20.60
CA ARG A 102 1.65 7.25 20.78
C ARG A 102 2.44 6.23 19.96
N ARG A 103 3.56 6.63 19.35
CA ARG A 103 4.29 5.81 18.37
C ARG A 103 4.66 4.43 18.92
N ILE A 104 5.10 4.38 20.19
CA ILE A 104 5.53 3.14 20.85
C ILE A 104 4.34 2.19 20.98
N THR A 105 3.23 2.68 21.56
CA THR A 105 2.00 1.89 21.73
C THR A 105 1.42 1.44 20.38
N LEU A 106 1.39 2.31 19.37
CA LEU A 106 0.92 1.97 18.03
C LEU A 106 1.79 0.87 17.40
N THR A 107 3.12 0.99 17.54
CA THR A 107 4.08 0.01 17.03
C THR A 107 3.89 -1.34 17.72
N ASP A 108 3.78 -1.37 19.06
CA ASP A 108 3.55 -2.60 19.83
C ASP A 108 2.23 -3.28 19.45
N SER A 109 1.17 -2.49 19.28
CA SER A 109 -0.14 -2.97 18.82
C SER A 109 -0.06 -3.60 17.43
N ILE A 110 0.62 -2.94 16.49
CA ILE A 110 0.85 -3.45 15.12
C ILE A 110 1.68 -4.74 15.17
N GLU A 111 2.81 -4.72 15.89
CA GLU A 111 3.71 -5.86 16.01
C GLU A 111 2.99 -7.09 16.57
N ARG A 112 2.19 -6.91 17.61
CA ARG A 112 1.38 -7.97 18.21
C ARG A 112 0.38 -8.55 17.21
N CYS A 113 -0.35 -7.71 16.49
CA CYS A 113 -1.32 -8.14 15.48
C CYS A 113 -0.65 -8.84 14.29
N LEU A 114 0.56 -8.43 13.91
CA LEU A 114 1.36 -9.14 12.90
C LEU A 114 1.81 -10.52 13.39
N LYS A 115 2.30 -10.61 14.63
CA LYS A 115 2.80 -11.88 15.22
C LYS A 115 1.69 -12.88 15.53
N LYS A 116 0.57 -12.41 16.10
CA LYS A 116 -0.53 -13.28 16.59
C LYS A 116 -1.70 -13.40 15.62
N GLY A 117 -1.92 -12.38 14.80
CA GLY A 117 -2.99 -12.38 13.81
C GLY A 117 -2.69 -13.30 12.63
N LYS A 118 -3.69 -13.46 11.76
CA LYS A 118 -3.61 -14.24 10.51
C LYS A 118 -4.43 -13.55 9.42
N GLY A 119 -4.09 -13.80 8.17
CA GLY A 119 -4.91 -13.37 7.03
C GLY A 119 -5.14 -11.87 7.00
N GLU A 120 -6.41 -11.45 7.07
CA GLU A 120 -6.76 -10.03 6.97
C GLU A 120 -6.23 -9.18 8.14
N GLU A 121 -6.16 -9.72 9.36
CA GLU A 121 -5.57 -9.00 10.50
C GLU A 121 -4.12 -8.59 10.22
N GLN A 122 -3.32 -9.50 9.65
CA GLN A 122 -1.93 -9.21 9.27
C GLN A 122 -1.84 -8.22 8.11
N ARG A 123 -2.76 -8.30 7.13
CA ARG A 123 -2.80 -7.36 6.00
C ARG A 123 -3.03 -5.93 6.44
N VAL A 124 -4.05 -5.73 7.29
CA VAL A 124 -4.40 -4.40 7.78
C VAL A 124 -3.33 -3.88 8.74
N ALA A 125 -2.73 -4.74 9.57
CA ALA A 125 -1.62 -4.35 10.42
C ALA A 125 -0.38 -3.92 9.61
N ALA A 126 -0.03 -4.63 8.53
CA ALA A 126 1.07 -4.22 7.64
C ALA A 126 0.77 -2.89 6.94
N ALA A 127 -0.47 -2.66 6.50
CA ALA A 127 -0.87 -1.38 5.92
C ALA A 127 -0.78 -0.23 6.93
N LEU A 128 -1.16 -0.48 8.19
CA LEU A 128 -1.08 0.49 9.27
C LEU A 128 0.37 0.82 9.63
N ALA A 129 1.28 -0.15 9.59
CA ALA A 129 2.72 0.09 9.73
C ALA A 129 3.23 1.09 8.68
N CYS A 130 2.82 0.92 7.42
CA CYS A 130 3.18 1.84 6.35
C CYS A 130 2.59 3.24 6.58
N LEU A 131 1.32 3.35 6.96
CA LEU A 131 0.72 4.66 7.27
C LEU A 131 1.42 5.36 8.44
N LEU A 132 1.84 4.60 9.45
CA LEU A 132 2.61 5.12 10.57
C LEU A 132 3.94 5.71 10.09
N CYS A 133 4.71 4.98 9.28
CA CYS A 133 5.93 5.51 8.65
C CYS A 133 5.65 6.73 7.76
N CYS A 134 4.58 6.70 6.94
CA CYS A 134 4.21 7.81 6.06
C CYS A 134 3.96 9.10 6.84
N GLN A 135 3.21 9.03 7.94
CA GLN A 135 2.86 10.21 8.72
C GLN A 135 4.02 10.72 9.59
N LEU A 136 4.87 9.83 10.10
CA LEU A 136 6.08 10.21 10.83
C LEU A 136 7.14 10.83 9.90
N GLY A 137 7.12 10.48 8.61
CA GLY A 137 8.10 10.95 7.63
C GLY A 137 9.46 10.27 7.80
N SER A 138 10.49 10.78 7.13
CA SER A 138 11.87 10.32 7.33
C SER A 138 12.44 10.86 8.65
N GLY A 139 12.95 9.97 9.51
CA GLY A 139 13.61 10.36 10.75
C GLY A 139 13.63 9.24 11.79
N MET A 140 14.22 9.54 12.94
CA MET A 140 14.45 8.58 14.02
C MET A 140 13.18 7.85 14.47
N GLU A 141 12.04 8.53 14.48
CA GLU A 141 10.75 7.96 14.91
C GLU A 141 10.28 6.87 13.95
N SER A 142 10.37 7.08 12.63
CA SER A 142 9.94 6.07 11.65
C SER A 142 10.99 4.97 11.49
N GLU A 143 12.28 5.27 11.68
CA GLU A 143 13.36 4.27 11.75
C GLU A 143 13.12 3.27 12.89
N GLU A 144 12.75 3.75 14.09
CA GLU A 144 12.43 2.90 15.25
C GLU A 144 11.25 1.97 14.97
N VAL A 145 10.19 2.51 14.34
CA VAL A 145 9.03 1.73 13.88
C VAL A 145 9.48 0.66 12.88
N PHE A 146 10.26 1.05 11.87
CA PHE A 146 10.72 0.13 10.83
C PHE A 146 11.60 -0.98 11.40
N ARG A 147 12.57 -0.64 12.25
CA ARG A 147 13.47 -1.61 12.90
C ARG A 147 12.71 -2.65 13.72
N THR A 148 11.63 -2.24 14.37
CA THR A 148 10.77 -3.13 15.16
C THR A 148 9.92 -4.05 14.26
N LEU A 149 9.30 -3.50 13.22
CA LEU A 149 8.29 -4.22 12.43
C LEU A 149 8.89 -5.00 11.25
N ALA A 150 10.00 -4.56 10.65
CA ALA A 150 10.60 -5.18 9.48
C ALA A 150 10.95 -6.66 9.67
N PRO A 151 11.54 -7.10 10.80
CA PRO A 151 11.81 -8.52 11.04
C PRO A 151 10.55 -9.38 11.05
N VAL A 152 9.45 -8.87 11.62
CA VAL A 152 8.16 -9.57 11.67
C VAL A 152 7.55 -9.69 10.28
N LEU A 153 7.58 -8.61 9.49
CA LEU A 153 7.11 -8.61 8.10
C LEU A 153 7.93 -9.59 7.25
N LYS A 154 9.27 -9.55 7.33
CA LYS A 154 10.18 -10.49 6.65
C LYS A 154 9.88 -11.95 7.01
N SER A 155 9.58 -12.22 8.28
CA SER A 155 9.16 -13.56 8.74
C SER A 155 7.84 -14.01 8.10
N ILE A 156 6.83 -13.14 8.03
CA ILE A 156 5.53 -13.48 7.42
C ILE A 156 5.69 -13.72 5.92
N ILE A 157 6.43 -12.86 5.22
CA ILE A 157 6.72 -12.97 3.79
C ILE A 157 7.35 -14.34 3.45
N SER A 158 8.28 -14.79 4.29
CA SER A 158 9.06 -16.01 4.07
C SER A 158 8.31 -17.30 4.49
N ASP A 159 7.29 -17.19 5.34
CA ASP A 159 6.50 -18.32 5.81
C ASP A 159 5.56 -18.83 4.71
N ARG A 160 5.90 -19.98 4.11
CA ARG A 160 5.08 -20.62 3.07
C ARG A 160 3.73 -21.13 3.56
N SER A 161 3.55 -21.28 4.88
CA SER A 161 2.28 -21.67 5.49
C SER A 161 1.37 -20.49 5.81
N ALA A 162 1.91 -19.26 5.80
CA ALA A 162 1.13 -18.05 6.02
C ALA A 162 0.15 -17.80 4.86
N ASN A 163 -0.92 -17.09 5.18
CA ASN A 163 -1.94 -16.73 4.20
C ASN A 163 -1.33 -15.93 3.03
N MET A 164 -1.61 -16.34 1.79
CA MET A 164 -1.00 -15.72 0.60
C MET A 164 -1.27 -14.22 0.49
N SER A 165 -2.49 -13.76 0.80
CA SER A 165 -2.84 -12.33 0.75
C SER A 165 -2.13 -11.52 1.84
N ALA A 166 -1.89 -12.12 3.02
CA ALA A 166 -1.06 -11.52 4.07
C ALA A 166 0.39 -11.37 3.63
N ARG A 167 0.96 -12.41 3.01
CA ARG A 167 2.33 -12.37 2.46
C ARG A 167 2.48 -11.27 1.39
N GLN A 168 1.51 -11.16 0.48
CA GLN A 168 1.48 -10.12 -0.56
C GLN A 168 1.47 -8.72 0.04
N ALA A 169 0.58 -8.47 1.02
CA ALA A 169 0.51 -7.19 1.69
C ALA A 169 1.80 -6.88 2.46
N CYS A 170 2.36 -7.85 3.18
CA CYS A 170 3.62 -7.66 3.91
C CYS A 170 4.77 -7.33 2.96
N ALA A 171 4.86 -7.98 1.79
CA ALA A 171 5.88 -7.66 0.80
C ALA A 171 5.76 -6.21 0.31
N SER A 172 4.56 -5.79 -0.07
CA SER A 172 4.27 -4.42 -0.53
C SER A 172 4.60 -3.36 0.53
N TYR A 173 4.07 -3.55 1.74
CA TYR A 173 4.21 -2.56 2.82
C TYR A 173 5.60 -2.57 3.46
N LEU A 174 6.31 -3.70 3.50
CA LEU A 174 7.72 -3.70 3.90
C LEU A 174 8.57 -2.87 2.95
N GLY A 175 8.35 -2.97 1.64
CA GLY A 175 9.03 -2.15 0.63
C GLY A 175 8.78 -0.66 0.83
N LEU A 176 7.52 -0.28 1.05
CA LEU A 176 7.15 1.12 1.31
C LEU A 176 7.74 1.64 2.63
N CYS A 177 7.64 0.87 3.73
CA CYS A 177 8.24 1.28 4.99
C CYS A 177 9.76 1.46 4.85
N CYS A 178 10.44 0.53 4.16
CA CYS A 178 11.87 0.64 3.91
C CYS A 178 12.19 1.88 3.07
N PHE A 179 11.44 2.15 2.00
CA PHE A 179 11.62 3.36 1.18
C PHE A 179 11.49 4.67 1.98
N ILE A 180 10.57 4.72 2.96
CA ILE A 180 10.30 5.93 3.75
C ILE A 180 11.28 6.09 4.91
N ALA A 181 11.58 5.01 5.62
CA ALA A 181 12.12 5.04 6.97
C ALA A 181 13.51 4.42 7.11
N THR A 182 14.07 3.80 6.05
CA THR A 182 15.43 3.24 6.14
C THR A 182 16.46 4.37 6.04
N ASP A 183 17.35 4.46 7.03
CA ASP A 183 18.58 5.27 6.94
C ASP A 183 19.83 4.37 6.83
N ASP A 184 19.76 3.14 7.34
CA ASP A 184 20.82 2.15 7.22
C ASP A 184 20.79 1.47 5.85
N ILE A 185 21.94 1.52 5.16
CA ILE A 185 22.14 0.90 3.86
C ILE A 185 22.11 -0.64 3.93
N GLU A 186 22.52 -1.22 5.06
CA GLU A 186 22.45 -2.66 5.28
C GLU A 186 21.00 -3.12 5.37
N ASP A 187 20.15 -2.37 6.10
CA ASP A 187 18.72 -2.66 6.21
C ASP A 187 18.01 -2.56 4.85
N LEU A 188 18.39 -1.58 4.02
CA LEU A 188 17.93 -1.45 2.64
C LEU A 188 18.27 -2.70 1.83
N TYR A 189 19.54 -3.10 1.79
CA TYR A 189 20.01 -4.24 1.01
C TYR A 189 19.42 -5.56 1.50
N MET A 190 19.32 -5.78 2.81
CA MET A 190 18.66 -6.95 3.37
C MET A 190 17.17 -7.02 3.00
N THR A 191 16.49 -5.86 2.91
CA THR A 191 15.08 -5.81 2.51
C THR A 191 14.92 -6.11 1.02
N MET A 192 15.82 -5.59 0.18
CA MET A 192 15.85 -5.95 -1.24
C MET A 192 16.12 -7.43 -1.46
N GLU A 193 17.12 -8.00 -0.77
CA GLU A 193 17.43 -9.43 -0.87
C GLU A 193 16.23 -10.30 -0.44
N CYS A 194 15.48 -9.87 0.57
CA CYS A 194 14.24 -10.54 0.97
C CYS A 194 13.22 -10.61 -0.18
N MET A 195 13.03 -9.51 -0.93
CA MET A 195 12.12 -9.48 -2.09
C MET A 195 12.67 -10.30 -3.26
N GLU A 196 13.95 -10.17 -3.56
CA GLU A 196 14.65 -10.86 -4.65
C GLU A 196 14.54 -12.39 -4.51
N ASN A 197 14.72 -12.88 -3.29
CA ASN A 197 14.58 -14.30 -2.94
C ASN A 197 13.18 -14.88 -3.23
N LEU A 198 12.12 -14.05 -3.32
CA LEU A 198 10.77 -14.55 -3.59
C LEU A 198 10.60 -14.92 -5.07
N PHE A 199 11.08 -14.07 -5.98
CA PHE A 199 10.86 -14.27 -7.42
C PHE A 199 11.99 -15.06 -8.11
N THR A 200 13.22 -15.04 -7.58
CA THR A 200 14.35 -15.81 -8.14
C THR A 200 14.22 -17.31 -7.91
N LYS A 201 13.78 -17.74 -6.71
CA LYS A 201 13.70 -19.16 -6.33
C LYS A 201 12.70 -19.98 -7.16
N GLN A 202 11.73 -19.33 -7.81
CA GLN A 202 10.73 -20.00 -8.64
C GLN A 202 11.15 -20.11 -10.12
N TYR A 203 12.05 -19.26 -10.61
CA TYR A 203 12.57 -19.36 -11.98
C TYR A 203 13.35 -20.67 -12.20
N HIS A 204 13.90 -21.24 -11.13
CA HIS A 204 14.62 -22.52 -11.14
C HIS A 204 13.73 -23.76 -10.93
N ALA A 205 12.43 -23.58 -10.63
CA ALA A 205 11.50 -24.69 -10.47
C ALA A 205 10.84 -24.99 -11.82
N GLU A 206 11.43 -25.89 -12.61
CA GLU A 206 10.84 -26.38 -13.85
C GLU A 206 9.48 -27.02 -13.58
N GLY A 207 8.41 -26.39 -14.07
CA GLY A 207 7.07 -26.97 -14.10
C GLY A 207 6.16 -26.56 -12.95
N GLY A 208 5.54 -25.39 -13.10
CA GLY A 208 4.36 -25.02 -12.32
C GLY A 208 3.96 -23.59 -12.59
N THR A 209 2.86 -23.37 -13.31
CA THR A 209 2.11 -22.11 -13.24
C THR A 209 1.55 -21.99 -11.83
N ASP A 210 2.34 -21.45 -10.91
CA ASP A 210 2.04 -21.49 -9.48
C ASP A 210 1.26 -20.25 -9.03
N ASN A 211 0.37 -20.45 -8.04
CA ASN A 211 -0.60 -19.48 -7.50
C ASN A 211 0.05 -18.28 -6.76
N ALA A 212 1.35 -18.05 -6.96
CA ALA A 212 2.18 -17.04 -6.29
C ALA A 212 2.54 -15.84 -7.19
N SER A 213 2.00 -15.76 -8.43
CA SER A 213 2.28 -14.65 -9.36
C SER A 213 2.07 -13.28 -8.73
N ALA A 214 0.97 -13.09 -7.98
CA ALA A 214 0.68 -11.84 -7.30
C ALA A 214 1.68 -11.52 -6.16
N LEU A 215 2.22 -12.51 -5.44
CA LEU A 215 3.28 -12.28 -4.45
C LEU A 215 4.58 -11.86 -5.13
N HIS A 216 4.96 -12.53 -6.22
CA HIS A 216 6.15 -12.15 -6.99
C HIS A 216 6.03 -10.75 -7.59
N ILE A 217 4.84 -10.38 -8.08
CA ILE A 217 4.59 -9.02 -8.57
C ILE A 217 4.78 -7.99 -7.45
N GLN A 218 4.21 -8.21 -6.26
CA GLN A 218 4.38 -7.29 -5.13
C GLN A 218 5.85 -7.21 -4.68
N ALA A 219 6.56 -8.33 -4.65
CA ALA A 219 7.98 -8.37 -4.34
C ALA A 219 8.82 -7.61 -5.37
N LEU A 220 8.57 -7.81 -6.66
CA LEU A 220 9.29 -7.15 -7.75
C LEU A 220 9.02 -5.64 -7.76
N LEU A 221 7.77 -5.20 -7.54
CA LEU A 221 7.43 -3.78 -7.43
C LEU A 221 8.13 -3.14 -6.24
N SER A 222 8.15 -3.82 -5.09
CA SER A 222 8.84 -3.34 -3.88
C SER A 222 10.35 -3.26 -4.10
N TRP A 223 10.94 -4.30 -4.70
CA TRP A 223 12.36 -4.33 -5.04
C TRP A 223 12.73 -3.21 -6.04
N ALA A 224 11.92 -2.99 -7.06
CA ALA A 224 12.12 -1.93 -8.04
C ALA A 224 11.97 -0.52 -7.42
N LEU A 225 11.04 -0.34 -6.47
CA LEU A 225 10.94 0.89 -5.69
C LEU A 225 12.23 1.13 -4.89
N LEU A 226 12.74 0.12 -4.19
CA LEU A 226 13.97 0.25 -3.39
C LEU A 226 15.22 0.50 -4.25
N LEU A 227 15.26 -0.01 -5.48
CA LEU A 227 16.32 0.36 -6.43
C LEU A 227 16.40 1.86 -6.69
N THR A 228 15.29 2.61 -6.59
CA THR A 228 15.29 4.07 -6.86
C THR A 228 16.08 4.87 -5.83
N ILE A 229 16.28 4.32 -4.63
CA ILE A 229 17.05 4.94 -3.54
C ILE A 229 18.40 4.25 -3.32
N CYS A 230 18.75 3.27 -4.15
CA CYS A 230 20.05 2.60 -4.08
C CYS A 230 21.17 3.46 -4.65
N HIS A 231 22.36 3.32 -4.07
CA HIS A 231 23.58 3.87 -4.64
C HIS A 231 23.82 3.32 -6.06
N SER A 232 24.25 4.18 -6.98
CA SER A 232 24.41 3.82 -8.40
C SER A 232 25.37 2.64 -8.64
N SER A 233 26.36 2.44 -7.75
CA SER A 233 27.26 1.28 -7.80
C SER A 233 26.51 -0.04 -7.56
N GLU A 234 25.54 -0.04 -6.65
CA GLU A 234 24.78 -1.24 -6.33
C GLU A 234 23.72 -1.53 -7.39
N VAL A 235 23.09 -0.49 -7.94
CA VAL A 235 22.17 -0.61 -9.07
C VAL A 235 22.86 -1.31 -10.26
N LYS A 236 24.10 -0.90 -10.60
CA LYS A 236 24.88 -1.55 -11.66
C LYS A 236 25.09 -3.03 -11.38
N LYS A 237 25.55 -3.39 -10.17
CA LYS A 237 25.74 -4.80 -9.80
C LYS A 237 24.46 -5.62 -9.95
N LYS A 238 23.30 -5.06 -9.59
CA LYS A 238 22.01 -5.77 -9.62
C LYS A 238 21.41 -5.89 -11.04
N ILE A 239 21.75 -4.98 -11.96
CA ILE A 239 21.24 -4.98 -13.34
C ILE A 239 22.17 -5.72 -14.30
N ASP A 240 23.48 -5.64 -14.07
CA ASP A 240 24.49 -6.25 -14.94
C ASP A 240 24.72 -7.76 -14.64
N MET A 241 24.00 -8.32 -13.65
CA MET A 241 23.97 -9.76 -13.33
C MET A 241 22.93 -10.51 -14.17
#